data_AF-A0A5S9R718-F1
#
_entry.id   AF-A0A5S9R718-F1
#
_cell.length_a   1.000
_cell.length_b   1.000
_cell.length_c   1.000
_cell.angle_alpha   90.00
_cell.angle_beta   90.00
_cell.angle_gamma   90.00
#
_symmetry.space_group_name_H-M   'P 1'
#
loop_
_entity.id
_entity.type
_entity.pdbx_description
1 polymer ?
#
loop_
_entity_poly.entity_id
_entity_poly.type
_entity_poly.pdbx_seq_one_letter_code
_entity_poly.pdbx_strand_id
1 'polypeptide(L)'
;MEAAGVGEAVAELDGAEIAVVCGTDSRYANEASAVVDAARQAGVRHILLAGPEKAVAEADSKPDGYLTAKIDAVEVLSDLLTRLGA
;
A
#
# COMPACT_ATOMS: atom_id res chain seq x y z
N MET A 1 11.53 -2.37 5.78
CA MET A 1 11.19 -3.05 4.51
C MET A 1 11.94 -2.27 3.47
N GLU A 2 13.01 -2.83 2.91
CA GLU A 2 13.79 -2.10 1.91
C GLU A 2 13.01 -2.04 0.60
N ALA A 3 12.84 -0.86 0.02
CA ALA A 3 12.04 -0.66 -1.20
C ALA A 3 12.48 -1.55 -2.37
N ALA A 4 13.78 -1.88 -2.44
CA ALA A 4 14.33 -2.79 -3.45
C ALA A 4 13.72 -4.20 -3.37
N GLY A 5 13.37 -4.70 -2.17
CA GLY A 5 12.74 -6.02 -2.01
C GLY A 5 11.26 -6.03 -2.36
N VAL A 6 10.60 -4.87 -2.46
CA VAL A 6 9.16 -4.77 -2.75
C VAL A 6 8.86 -5.18 -4.18
N GLY A 7 9.67 -4.71 -5.13
CA GLY A 7 9.48 -5.06 -6.54
C GLY A 7 9.66 -6.55 -6.82
N GLU A 8 10.65 -7.18 -6.17
CA GLU A 8 10.90 -8.61 -6.30
C GLU A 8 9.77 -9.43 -5.66
N ALA A 9 9.34 -9.06 -4.45
CA ALA A 9 8.21 -9.71 -3.79
C ALA A 9 6.89 -9.60 -4.58
N VAL A 10 6.65 -8.47 -5.25
CA VAL A 10 5.48 -8.31 -6.13
C VAL A 10 5.64 -9.16 -7.40
N ALA A 11 6.85 -9.22 -7.98
CA ALA A 11 7.11 -10.02 -9.17
C ALA A 11 6.97 -11.53 -8.90
N GLU A 12 7.24 -11.99 -7.69
CA GLU A 12 6.98 -13.38 -7.26
C GLU A 12 5.49 -13.70 -7.13
N LEU A 13 4.62 -12.69 -7.04
CA LEU A 13 3.17 -12.85 -6.96
C LEU A 13 2.57 -12.70 -8.36
N ASP A 14 2.06 -13.79 -8.92
CA ASP A 14 1.42 -13.81 -10.24
C ASP A 14 0.18 -12.89 -10.26
N GLY A 15 0.34 -11.65 -10.76
CA GLY A 15 -0.75 -10.69 -10.94
C GLY A 15 -1.21 -9.96 -9.67
N ALA A 16 -0.32 -9.61 -8.75
CA ALA A 16 -0.69 -8.79 -7.59
C ALA A 16 -1.20 -7.39 -7.99
N GLU A 17 -2.52 -7.23 -8.10
CA GLU A 17 -3.15 -5.95 -8.46
C GLU A 17 -3.25 -4.97 -7.27
N ILE A 18 -3.23 -5.49 -6.04
CA ILE A 18 -3.42 -4.71 -4.81
C ILE A 18 -2.34 -5.04 -3.79
N ALA A 19 -1.69 -4.01 -3.23
CA ALA A 19 -0.70 -4.15 -2.16
C ALA A 19 -1.07 -3.29 -0.95
N VAL A 20 -0.83 -3.83 0.25
CA VAL A 20 -1.00 -3.10 1.50
C VAL A 20 0.36 -2.93 2.18
N VAL A 21 0.79 -1.68 2.33
CA VAL A 21 2.03 -1.34 3.03
C VAL A 21 1.74 -1.29 4.53
N CYS A 22 2.36 -2.21 5.27
CA CYS A 22 2.29 -2.29 6.72
C CYS A 22 3.66 -1.98 7.34
N GLY A 23 3.69 -1.03 8.27
CA GLY A 23 4.90 -0.53 8.91
C GLY A 23 4.57 0.36 10.11
N THR A 24 5.58 0.98 10.68
CA THR A 24 5.42 1.94 11.79
C THR A 24 5.43 3.37 11.29
N ASP A 25 4.77 4.28 12.02
CA ASP A 25 4.64 5.69 11.64
C ASP A 25 5.99 6.36 11.32
N SER A 26 7.03 6.07 12.10
CA SER A 26 8.38 6.61 11.90
C SER A 26 9.04 6.12 10.61
N ARG A 27 8.71 4.92 10.15
CA ARG A 27 9.24 4.33 8.92
C ARG A 27 8.53 4.91 7.70
N TYR A 28 7.23 5.18 7.81
CA TYR A 28 6.44 5.74 6.72
C TYR A 28 6.96 7.09 6.23
N ALA A 29 7.37 7.98 7.13
CA ALA A 29 7.88 9.31 6.76
C ALA A 29 9.12 9.27 5.84
N ASN A 30 9.93 8.21 5.91
CA ASN A 30 11.16 8.09 5.11
C ASN A 30 11.04 7.06 3.97
N GLU A 31 10.32 5.97 4.19
CA GLU A 31 10.34 4.81 3.30
C GLU A 31 9.05 4.64 2.50
N ALA A 32 7.92 5.24 2.91
CA ALA A 32 6.63 5.01 2.25
C ALA A 32 6.69 5.40 0.77
N SER A 33 7.28 6.56 0.44
CA SER A 33 7.39 7.00 -0.95
C SER A 33 8.12 5.98 -1.82
N ALA A 34 9.27 5.48 -1.34
CA ALA A 34 10.09 4.53 -2.09
C ALA A 34 9.38 3.18 -2.25
N VAL A 35 8.65 2.73 -1.22
CA VAL A 35 7.87 1.49 -1.26
C VAL A 35 6.68 1.60 -2.21
N VAL A 36 5.94 2.73 -2.18
CA VAL A 36 4.82 3.00 -3.08
C VAL A 36 5.30 3.03 -4.53
N ASP A 37 6.40 3.72 -4.80
CA ASP A 37 6.96 3.82 -6.15
C ASP A 37 7.45 2.46 -6.66
N ALA A 38 8.16 1.69 -5.83
CA ALA A 38 8.61 0.34 -6.18
C ALA A 38 7.43 -0.61 -6.47
N ALA A 39 6.38 -0.59 -5.66
CA ALA A 39 5.17 -1.40 -5.89
C ALA A 39 4.48 -1.01 -7.21
N ARG A 40 4.40 0.28 -7.51
CA ARG A 40 3.79 0.78 -8.75
C ARG A 40 4.61 0.42 -9.99
N GLN A 41 5.94 0.50 -9.90
CA GLN A 41 6.85 0.04 -10.95
C GLN A 41 6.73 -1.47 -11.19
N ALA A 42 6.45 -2.25 -10.14
CA ALA A 42 6.23 -3.69 -10.25
C ALA A 42 4.84 -4.07 -10.80
N GLY A 43 3.96 -3.10 -11.06
CA GLY A 43 2.66 -3.32 -11.71
C GLY A 43 1.45 -3.35 -10.78
N VAL A 44 1.64 -3.08 -9.47
CA VAL A 44 0.52 -2.94 -8.54
C VAL A 44 -0.33 -1.73 -8.92
N ARG A 45 -1.65 -1.93 -9.01
CA ARG A 45 -2.61 -0.92 -9.46
C ARG A 45 -3.26 -0.17 -8.29
N HIS A 46 -3.37 -0.81 -7.13
CA HIS A 46 -3.91 -0.22 -5.91
C HIS A 46 -2.97 -0.43 -4.73
N ILE A 47 -2.50 0.68 -4.16
CA ILE A 47 -1.58 0.65 -3.03
C ILE A 47 -2.27 1.28 -1.84
N LEU A 48 -2.47 0.49 -0.78
CA LEU A 48 -3.04 0.95 0.48
C LEU A 48 -1.96 1.02 1.55
N LEU A 49 -2.13 1.90 2.53
CA LEU A 49 -1.22 2.01 3.68
C LEU A 49 -1.95 1.75 4.99
N ALA A 50 -1.41 0.84 5.81
CA ALA A 50 -1.95 0.53 7.13
C ALA A 50 -1.42 1.52 8.16
N GLY A 51 -2.14 2.62 8.33
CA GLY A 51 -1.74 3.69 9.24
C GLY A 51 -2.46 5.01 8.95
N PRO A 52 -2.32 5.99 9.86
CA PRO A 52 -2.93 7.30 9.69
C PRO A 52 -2.31 8.04 8.50
N GLU A 53 -3.12 8.78 7.74
CA GLU A 53 -2.66 9.61 6.62
C GLU A 53 -1.52 10.56 7.03
N LYS A 54 -1.53 11.00 8.30
CA LYS A 54 -0.53 11.90 8.87
C LYS A 54 0.87 11.30 8.88
N ALA A 55 1.01 9.97 8.94
CA ALA A 55 2.31 9.31 8.92
C ALA A 55 2.98 9.36 7.54
N VAL A 56 2.23 9.65 6.47
CA VAL A 56 2.75 9.86 5.10
C VAL A 56 2.35 11.19 4.50
N ALA A 57 1.93 12.15 5.32
CA ALA A 57 1.59 13.49 4.83
C ALA A 57 2.78 14.16 4.12
N GLU A 58 3.99 13.83 4.57
CA GLU A 58 5.27 14.32 4.03
C GLU A 58 5.86 13.42 2.94
N ALA A 59 5.20 12.30 2.60
CA ALA A 59 5.67 11.40 1.55
C ALA A 59 5.38 12.01 0.16
N ASP A 60 6.41 12.15 -0.68
CA ASP A 60 6.28 12.56 -2.08
C ASP A 60 5.33 11.66 -2.89
N SER A 61 5.42 10.34 -2.70
CA SER A 61 4.55 9.37 -3.36
C SER A 61 3.47 8.89 -2.40
N LYS A 62 2.22 9.22 -2.72
CA LYS A 62 1.07 8.91 -1.88
C LYS A 62 0.42 7.57 -2.27
N PRO A 63 0.01 6.75 -1.28
CA PRO A 63 -0.83 5.59 -1.52
C PRO A 63 -2.24 6.02 -1.96
N ASP A 64 -2.99 5.10 -2.57
CA ASP A 64 -4.37 5.30 -3.02
C ASP A 64 -5.38 5.32 -1.86
N GLY A 65 -5.03 4.75 -0.70
CA GLY A 65 -5.91 4.72 0.47
C GLY A 65 -5.22 4.37 1.78
N TYR A 66 -5.94 4.58 2.87
CA TYR A 66 -5.44 4.44 4.25
C TYR A 66 -6.34 3.51 5.07
N LEU A 67 -5.74 2.48 5.66
CA LEU A 67 -6.41 1.55 6.58
C LEU A 67 -6.05 1.98 8.02
N THR A 68 -6.90 2.81 8.63
CA THR A 68 -6.75 3.24 10.02
C THR A 68 -7.65 2.41 10.94
N ALA A 69 -7.37 2.36 12.25
CA ALA A 69 -8.20 1.63 13.21
C ALA A 69 -9.68 2.09 13.28
N LYS A 70 -10.02 3.22 12.66
CA LYS A 70 -11.37 3.79 12.62
C LYS A 70 -12.06 3.63 11.26
N ILE A 71 -11.42 3.00 10.28
CA ILE A 71 -12.06 2.79 8.98
C ILE A 71 -13.16 1.75 9.10
N ASP A 72 -14.13 1.83 8.19
CA ASP A 72 -15.07 0.73 7.98
C ASP A 72 -14.33 -0.38 7.23
N ALA A 73 -13.79 -1.34 8.00
CA ALA A 73 -13.05 -2.46 7.44
C ALA A 73 -13.92 -3.33 6.53
N VAL A 74 -15.25 -3.37 6.76
CA VAL A 74 -16.17 -4.15 5.94
C VAL A 74 -16.32 -3.48 4.59
N GLU A 75 -16.57 -2.18 4.54
CA GLU A 75 -16.67 -1.42 3.29
C GLU A 75 -15.40 -1.54 2.46
N VAL A 76 -14.22 -1.36 3.07
CA VAL A 76 -12.95 -1.44 2.34
C VAL A 76 -12.68 -2.86 1.85
N LEU A 77 -12.90 -3.89 2.67
CA LEU A 77 -12.72 -5.27 2.23
C LEU A 77 -13.76 -5.65 1.16
N SER A 78 -14.99 -5.13 1.22
CA SER A 78 -16.02 -5.33 0.21
C SER A 78 -15.68 -4.66 -1.11
N ASP A 79 -15.19 -3.42 -1.12
CA ASP A 79 -14.73 -2.75 -2.34
C ASP A 79 -13.53 -3.49 -2.97
N LEU A 80 -12.60 -3.97 -2.14
CA LEU A 80 -11.49 -4.80 -2.60
C LEU A 80 -11.98 -6.11 -3.23
N LEU A 81 -12.92 -6.80 -2.60
CA LEU A 81 -13.53 -8.03 -3.12
C LEU A 81 -14.26 -7.78 -4.44
N THR A 82 -15.03 -6.70 -4.55
CA THR A 82 -15.71 -6.31 -5.79
C THR A 82 -14.72 -6.04 -6.92
N ARG A 83 -13.58 -5.39 -6.63
CA ARG A 83 -12.55 -5.11 -7.64
C ARG A 83 -11.82 -6.36 -8.13
N LEU A 84 -11.66 -7.37 -7.27
CA LEU A 84 -11.13 -8.68 -7.66
C LEU A 84 -12.17 -9.54 -8.41
N GLY A 85 -13.41 -9.10 -8.51
CA GLY A 85 -14.46 -9.77 -9.30
C GLY A 85 -15.28 -10.81 -8.54
N ALA A 86 -15.42 -10.67 -7.21
CA ALA A 86 -16.36 -11.46 -6.40
C ALA A 86 -17.83 -11.05 -6.61
#